data_AF-A8TN71-F1
#
_entry.id   AF-A8TN71-F1
#
_cell.length_a   1.000
_cell.length_b   1.000
_cell.length_c   1.000
_cell.angle_alpha   90.00
_cell.angle_beta   90.00
_cell.angle_gamma   90.00
#
_symmetry.space_group_name_H-M   'P 1'
#
loop_
_entity.id
_entity.type
_entity.pdbx_description
1 polymer ?
#
loop_
_entity_poly.entity_id
_entity_poly.type
_entity_poly.pdbx_seq_one_letter_code
_entity_poly.pdbx_strand_id
1 'polypeptide(L)'
;MATTVDHPGTARTASTGNVVARLRTTSGLILFSYVLSHLLNHAAGIWSLEALAYFREPFVQVWRNPIGTSLLYGALTIHILIALRAIWLRDSFRAMSWSEIAQLSLGLSIPLLLVDHAIATRYASAAFGVNDDYTGVVTLTCLRLRVQ
;
A
#
# COMPACT_ATOMS: atom_id res chain seq x y z
N MET A 1 1.32 18.60 55.88
CA MET A 1 0.14 18.14 55.12
C MET A 1 0.25 18.73 53.72
N ALA A 2 0.93 18.03 52.81
CA ALA A 2 1.19 18.51 51.46
C ALA A 2 0.04 18.05 50.54
N THR A 3 -0.69 19.00 49.98
CA THR A 3 -1.75 18.76 48.99
C THR A 3 -1.11 18.48 47.64
N THR A 4 -1.14 17.23 47.18
CA THR A 4 -0.79 16.90 45.79
C THR A 4 -1.87 17.43 44.87
N VAL A 5 -1.55 18.48 44.11
CA VAL A 5 -2.39 18.98 43.02
C VAL A 5 -2.30 17.95 41.90
N ASP A 6 -3.34 17.14 41.74
CA ASP A 6 -3.45 16.16 40.67
C ASP A 6 -3.74 16.90 39.36
N HIS A 7 -2.81 16.86 38.40
CA HIS A 7 -2.94 17.56 37.12
C HIS A 7 -3.66 16.66 36.08
N PRO A 8 -4.94 16.91 35.75
CA PRO A 8 -5.75 16.02 34.89
C PRO A 8 -5.32 15.97 33.40
N GLY A 9 -4.27 16.71 33.00
CA GLY A 9 -3.84 16.87 31.60
C GLY A 9 -2.84 15.83 31.08
N THR A 10 -2.14 15.09 31.95
CA THR A 10 -1.05 14.20 31.55
C THR A 10 -1.56 12.85 31.01
N ALA A 11 -2.62 12.30 31.59
CA ALA A 11 -3.16 10.99 31.23
C ALA A 11 -3.77 10.94 29.81
N ARG A 12 -4.49 12.00 29.40
CA ARG A 12 -5.15 12.06 28.09
C ARG A 12 -4.13 12.10 26.94
N THR A 13 -3.08 12.89 27.10
CA THR A 13 -2.03 13.10 26.09
C THR A 13 -1.19 11.83 25.87
N ALA A 14 -0.89 11.08 26.94
CA ALA A 14 -0.20 9.80 26.86
C ALA A 14 -1.05 8.72 26.14
N SER A 15 -2.37 8.68 26.40
CA SER A 15 -3.27 7.72 25.75
C SER A 15 -3.37 7.95 24.23
N THR A 16 -3.48 9.21 23.81
CA THR A 16 -3.57 9.58 22.39
C THR A 16 -2.28 9.26 21.64
N GLY A 17 -1.12 9.50 22.27
CA GLY A 17 0.18 9.14 21.70
C GLY A 17 0.30 7.63 21.43
N ASN A 18 -0.18 6.80 22.36
CA ASN A 18 -0.19 5.35 22.22
C ASN A 18 -1.14 4.88 21.11
N VAL A 19 -2.32 5.50 20.96
CA VAL A 19 -3.26 5.16 19.88
C VAL A 19 -2.68 5.49 18.51
N VAL A 20 -2.08 6.68 18.34
CA VAL A 20 -1.46 7.08 17.07
C VAL A 20 -0.30 6.15 16.70
N ALA A 21 0.55 5.78 17.66
CA ALA A 21 1.64 4.85 17.44
C ALA A 21 1.14 3.47 16.97
N ARG A 22 0.07 2.95 17.60
CA ARG A 22 -0.56 1.68 17.21
C ARG A 22 -1.18 1.77 15.82
N LEU A 23 -1.96 2.81 15.54
CA LEU A 23 -2.58 3.00 14.23
C LEU A 23 -1.54 3.09 13.11
N ARG A 24 -0.43 3.80 13.34
CA ARG A 24 0.71 3.88 12.40
C ARG A 24 1.28 2.49 12.09
N THR A 25 1.55 1.70 13.13
CA THR A 25 2.17 0.37 12.97
C THR A 25 1.19 -0.61 12.31
N THR A 26 -0.07 -0.64 12.75
CA THR A 26 -1.08 -1.54 12.20
C THR A 26 -1.39 -1.21 10.74
N SER A 27 -1.60 0.07 10.39
CA SER A 27 -1.83 0.46 9.01
C SER A 27 -0.62 0.17 8.13
N GLY A 28 0.59 0.44 8.62
CA GLY A 28 1.83 0.12 7.92
C GLY A 28 2.00 -1.37 7.66
N LEU A 29 1.65 -2.22 8.64
CA LEU A 29 1.75 -3.68 8.49
C LEU A 29 0.75 -4.23 7.47
N ILE A 30 -0.49 -3.72 7.47
CA ILE A 30 -1.50 -4.10 6.47
C ILE A 30 -1.00 -3.78 5.05
N LEU A 31 -0.51 -2.55 4.84
CA LEU A 31 0.02 -2.13 3.54
C LEU A 31 1.27 -2.91 3.14
N PHE A 32 2.17 -3.18 4.10
CA PHE A 32 3.35 -4.00 3.86
C PHE A 32 2.98 -5.42 3.42
N SER A 33 2.04 -6.08 4.11
CA SER A 33 1.56 -7.42 3.73
C SER A 33 0.97 -7.44 2.33
N TYR A 34 0.19 -6.41 1.96
CA TYR A 34 -0.35 -6.26 0.61
C TYR A 34 0.77 -6.16 -0.43
N VAL A 35 1.67 -5.18 -0.28
CA VAL A 35 2.76 -4.94 -1.23
C VAL A 35 3.68 -6.17 -1.33
N LEU A 36 4.01 -6.81 -0.21
CA LEU A 36 4.83 -8.02 -0.19
C LEU A 36 4.17 -9.14 -1.00
N SER A 37 2.90 -9.44 -0.73
CA SER A 37 2.18 -10.49 -1.48
C SER A 37 2.05 -10.18 -2.98
N HIS A 38 1.90 -8.90 -3.33
CA HIS A 38 1.85 -8.43 -4.70
C HIS A 38 3.19 -8.62 -5.43
N LEU A 39 4.29 -8.21 -4.79
CA LEU A 39 5.63 -8.36 -5.34
C LEU A 39 6.03 -9.84 -5.46
N LEU A 40 5.64 -10.70 -4.51
CA LEU A 40 5.85 -12.14 -4.61
C LEU A 40 5.12 -12.75 -5.79
N ASN A 41 3.87 -12.32 -6.03
CA ASN A 41 3.10 -12.75 -7.21
C ASN A 41 3.80 -12.34 -8.52
N HIS A 42 4.29 -11.10 -8.61
CA HIS A 42 5.06 -10.65 -9.77
C HIS A 42 6.40 -11.38 -9.94
N ALA A 43 7.11 -11.66 -8.85
CA ALA A 43 8.34 -12.44 -8.88
C ALA A 43 8.10 -13.86 -9.40
N ALA A 44 6.97 -14.48 -9.04
CA ALA A 44 6.55 -15.76 -9.62
C ALA A 44 6.33 -15.67 -11.13
N GLY A 45 5.81 -14.54 -11.63
CA GLY A 45 5.65 -14.28 -13.07
C GLY A 45 6.95 -14.15 -13.85
N ILE A 46 8.08 -13.86 -13.20
CA ILE A 46 9.41 -13.91 -13.82
C ILE A 46 9.82 -15.36 -14.07
N TRP A 47 9.38 -16.30 -13.22
CA TRP A 47 9.68 -17.73 -13.36
C TRP A 47 8.80 -18.41 -14.41
N SER A 48 7.47 -18.27 -14.31
CA SER A 48 6.53 -18.75 -15.33
C SER A 48 5.15 -18.10 -15.21
N LEU A 49 4.39 -18.12 -16.30
CA LEU A 49 2.99 -17.66 -16.32
C LEU A 49 2.06 -18.55 -15.48
N GLU A 50 2.34 -19.87 -15.43
CA GLU A 50 1.58 -20.81 -14.61
C GLU A 50 1.78 -20.53 -13.11
N ALA A 51 3.01 -20.22 -12.70
CA ALA A 51 3.32 -19.81 -11.34
C ALA A 51 2.60 -18.50 -10.98
N LEU A 52 2.61 -17.51 -11.86
CA LEU A 52 1.84 -16.27 -11.68
C LEU A 52 0.35 -16.55 -11.47
N ALA A 53 -0.25 -17.42 -12.28
CA ALA A 53 -1.66 -17.76 -12.16
C ALA A 53 -1.97 -18.44 -10.82
N TYR A 54 -1.10 -19.37 -10.39
CA TYR A 54 -1.23 -20.08 -9.13
C TYR A 54 -1.16 -19.15 -7.90
N PHE A 55 -0.22 -18.20 -7.87
CA PHE A 55 -0.09 -17.25 -6.76
C PHE A 55 -1.15 -16.12 -6.81
N ARG A 56 -1.71 -15.83 -7.99
CA ARG A 56 -2.73 -14.78 -8.17
C ARG A 56 -4.07 -15.17 -7.53
N GLU A 57 -4.48 -16.43 -7.62
CA GLU A 57 -5.72 -16.95 -7.02
C GLU A 57 -5.89 -16.55 -5.54
N PRO A 58 -4.99 -16.95 -4.61
CA PRO A 58 -5.11 -16.58 -3.21
C PRO A 58 -4.95 -15.07 -2.98
N PHE A 59 -4.12 -14.38 -3.79
CA PHE A 59 -3.96 -12.93 -3.69
C PHE A 59 -5.28 -12.20 -3.95
N VAL A 60 -6.00 -12.56 -5.01
CA VAL A 60 -7.30 -11.97 -5.37
C VAL A 60 -8.33 -12.27 -4.29
N GLN A 61 -8.39 -13.51 -3.80
CA GLN A 61 -9.34 -13.90 -2.75
C GLN A 61 -9.16 -13.09 -1.47
N VAL A 62 -7.92 -12.85 -1.05
CA VAL A 62 -7.61 -12.09 0.19
C VAL A 62 -7.83 -10.59 0.02
N TRP A 63 -7.40 -10.00 -1.10
CA TRP A 63 -7.31 -8.54 -1.22
C TRP A 63 -8.41 -7.90 -2.07
N ARG A 64 -9.02 -8.62 -3.02
CA ARG A 64 -10.08 -8.09 -3.90
C ARG A 64 -11.50 -8.41 -3.43
N ASN A 65 -11.68 -8.96 -2.24
CA ASN A 65 -12.99 -9.01 -1.59
C ASN A 65 -13.33 -7.65 -0.92
N PRO A 66 -14.61 -7.39 -0.59
CA PRO A 66 -15.02 -6.13 0.03
C PRO A 66 -14.29 -5.81 1.34
N ILE A 67 -14.06 -6.81 2.20
CA ILE A 67 -13.41 -6.66 3.50
C ILE A 67 -11.94 -6.26 3.30
N GLY A 68 -11.22 -6.99 2.45
CA GLY A 68 -9.83 -6.71 2.10
C GLY A 68 -9.67 -5.32 1.48
N THR A 69 -10.58 -4.95 0.56
CA THR A 69 -10.57 -3.63 -0.08
C THR A 69 -10.80 -2.50 0.92
N SER A 70 -11.79 -2.65 1.82
CA SER A 70 -12.05 -1.67 2.88
C SER A 70 -10.87 -1.54 3.85
N LEU A 71 -10.26 -2.67 4.24
CA LEU A 71 -9.04 -2.68 5.07
C LEU A 71 -7.90 -1.94 4.41
N LEU A 72 -7.65 -2.18 3.12
CA LEU A 72 -6.59 -1.53 2.36
C LEU A 72 -6.81 -0.03 2.26
N TYR A 73 -8.02 0.42 1.92
CA TYR A 73 -8.32 1.84 1.81
C TYR A 73 -8.30 2.57 3.16
N GLY A 74 -8.81 1.93 4.21
CA GLY A 74 -8.72 2.44 5.56
C GLY A 74 -7.27 2.56 6.03
N ALA A 75 -6.48 1.49 5.85
CA ALA A 75 -5.07 1.48 6.20
C ALA A 75 -4.28 2.53 5.41
N LEU A 76 -4.50 2.63 4.10
CA LEU A 76 -3.86 3.63 3.23
C LEU A 76 -4.14 5.05 3.71
N THR A 77 -5.41 5.36 3.95
CA THR A 77 -5.84 6.69 4.42
C THR A 77 -5.20 7.03 5.76
N ILE A 78 -5.30 6.14 6.74
CA ILE A 78 -4.71 6.34 8.07
C ILE A 78 -3.20 6.50 7.98
N HIS A 79 -2.53 5.65 7.19
CA HIS A 79 -1.08 5.68 7.03
C HIS A 79 -0.61 7.00 6.43
N ILE A 80 -1.24 7.45 5.33
CA ILE A 80 -0.89 8.72 4.68
C ILE A 80 -1.12 9.90 5.61
N LEU A 81 -2.27 9.97 6.30
CA LEU A 81 -2.56 11.09 7.20
C LEU A 81 -1.57 11.18 8.36
N ILE A 82 -1.22 10.04 8.99
CA ILE A 82 -0.24 10.01 10.07
C ILE A 82 1.17 10.33 9.55
N ALA A 83 1.55 9.79 8.39
CA ALA A 83 2.86 10.03 7.78
C ALA A 83 3.03 11.51 7.40
N LEU A 84 2.04 12.11 6.72
CA LEU A 84 2.05 13.52 6.35
C LEU A 84 2.10 14.42 7.59
N ARG A 85 1.31 14.11 8.63
CA ARG A 85 1.38 14.85 9.90
C ARG A 85 2.77 14.75 10.53
N ALA A 86 3.39 13.57 10.51
CA ALA A 86 4.72 13.37 11.07
C ALA A 86 5.80 14.14 10.28
N ILE A 87 5.66 14.24 8.96
CA ILE A 87 6.55 15.05 8.11
C ILE A 87 6.33 16.54 8.36
N TRP A 88 5.07 16.99 8.41
CA TRP A 88 4.70 18.40 8.58
C TRP A 88 5.18 18.98 9.91
N LEU A 89 5.11 18.21 10.98
CA LEU A 89 5.50 18.65 12.32
C LEU A 89 7.00 18.46 12.62
N ARG A 90 7.80 18.10 11.62
CA ARG A 90 9.22 17.82 11.82
C ARG A 90 10.07 19.05 11.53
N ASP A 91 10.77 19.53 12.55
CA ASP A 91 11.65 20.70 12.43
C ASP A 91 13.04 20.40 11.84
N SER A 92 13.52 19.15 11.87
CA SER A 92 14.85 18.82 11.32
C SER A 92 15.00 17.36 10.88
N PHE A 93 15.53 17.15 9.67
CA PHE A 93 15.85 15.84 9.09
C PHE A 93 17.23 15.29 9.53
N ARG A 94 18.04 16.09 10.22
CA ARG A 94 19.46 15.81 10.46
C ARG A 94 19.75 14.73 11.51
N ALA A 95 18.78 14.43 12.38
CA ALA A 95 18.91 13.46 13.47
C ALA A 95 18.21 12.11 13.18
N MET A 96 18.01 11.77 11.91
CA MET A 96 17.27 10.57 11.51
C MET A 96 18.14 9.31 11.64
N SER A 97 17.58 8.26 12.22
CA SER A 97 18.18 6.93 12.17
C SER A 97 18.12 6.36 10.74
N TRP A 98 19.02 5.45 10.40
CA TRP A 98 19.04 4.79 9.09
C TRP A 98 17.73 4.07 8.77
N SER A 99 17.06 3.49 9.77
CA SER A 99 15.78 2.82 9.61
C SER A 99 14.65 3.79 9.26
N GLU A 100 14.63 4.97 9.87
CA GLU A 100 13.65 6.02 9.54
C GLU A 100 13.87 6.56 8.13
N ILE A 101 15.12 6.72 7.69
CA ILE A 101 15.44 7.11 6.31
C ILE A 101 14.95 6.04 5.33
N ALA A 102 15.27 4.77 5.59
CA ALA A 102 14.81 3.66 4.75
C ALA A 102 13.27 3.61 4.69
N GLN A 103 12.60 3.76 5.83
CA GLN A 103 11.14 3.76 5.90
C GLN A 103 10.52 4.93 5.15
N LEU A 104 11.11 6.13 5.24
CA LEU A 104 10.66 7.31 4.50
C LEU A 104 10.87 7.14 2.99
N SER A 105 12.05 6.67 2.57
CA SER A 105 12.38 6.43 1.17
C SER A 105 11.51 5.35 0.55
N LEU A 106 11.34 4.21 1.23
CA LEU A 106 10.46 3.13 0.78
C LEU A 106 9.00 3.60 0.76
N GLY A 107 8.56 4.31 1.80
CA GLY A 107 7.21 4.84 1.89
C GLY A 107 6.88 5.85 0.78
N LEU A 108 7.83 6.69 0.38
CA LEU A 108 7.64 7.68 -0.69
C LEU A 108 7.78 7.07 -2.10
N SER A 109 8.58 6.01 -2.24
CA SER A 109 8.70 5.25 -3.50
C SER A 109 7.38 4.57 -3.86
N ILE A 110 6.59 4.15 -2.86
CA ILE A 110 5.32 3.44 -3.09
C ILE A 110 4.35 4.29 -3.92
N PRO A 111 3.93 5.51 -3.54
CA PRO A 111 3.05 6.34 -4.37
C PRO A 111 3.57 6.56 -5.80
N LEU A 112 4.87 6.82 -5.94
CA LEU A 112 5.49 7.06 -7.25
C LEU A 112 5.40 5.84 -8.17
N LEU A 113 5.61 4.64 -7.62
CA LEU A 113 5.49 3.39 -8.36
C LEU A 113 4.03 2.93 -8.54
N LEU A 114 3.14 3.29 -7.60
CA LEU A 114 1.75 2.81 -7.59
C LEU A 114 0.86 3.55 -8.57
N VAL A 115 1.09 4.83 -8.85
CA VAL A 115 0.21 5.63 -9.72
C VAL A 115 0.10 5.01 -11.10
N ASP A 116 1.22 4.79 -11.78
CA ASP A 116 1.22 4.22 -13.14
C ASP A 116 0.77 2.75 -13.14
N HIS A 117 1.17 1.98 -12.13
CA HIS A 117 0.81 0.56 -12.01
C HIS A 117 -0.69 0.36 -11.72
N ALA A 118 -1.29 1.18 -10.84
CA ALA A 118 -2.71 1.11 -10.52
C ALA A 118 -3.59 1.59 -11.67
N ILE A 119 -3.14 2.61 -12.41
CA ILE A 119 -3.83 3.05 -13.64
C ILE A 119 -3.79 1.90 -14.66
N ALA A 120 -2.62 1.33 -14.94
CA ALA A 120 -2.48 0.26 -15.92
C ALA A 120 -3.27 -1.03 -15.58
N THR A 121 -3.34 -1.43 -14.31
CA THR A 121 -4.00 -2.69 -13.91
C THR A 121 -5.48 -2.51 -13.56
N ARG A 122 -5.86 -1.39 -12.94
CA ARG A 122 -7.19 -1.19 -12.38
C ARG A 122 -8.10 -0.39 -13.31
N TYR A 123 -7.56 0.58 -14.03
CA TYR A 123 -8.32 1.30 -15.05
C TYR A 123 -8.49 0.45 -16.31
N ALA A 124 -7.49 -0.32 -16.74
CA ALA A 124 -7.66 -1.19 -17.90
C ALA A 124 -8.70 -2.30 -17.66
N SER A 125 -8.72 -2.92 -16.47
CA SER A 125 -9.72 -3.93 -16.09
C SER A 125 -11.13 -3.33 -15.95
N ALA A 126 -11.26 -2.12 -15.40
CA ALA A 126 -12.56 -1.45 -15.20
C ALA A 126 -13.11 -0.78 -16.48
N ALA A 127 -12.24 -0.25 -17.34
CA ALA A 127 -12.64 0.49 -18.55
C ALA A 127 -12.86 -0.42 -19.77
N PHE A 128 -12.14 -1.55 -19.87
CA PHE A 128 -12.21 -2.40 -21.07
C PHE A 128 -12.92 -3.74 -20.87
N GLY A 129 -13.26 -4.13 -19.63
CA GLY A 129 -13.97 -5.40 -19.38
C GLY A 129 -13.24 -6.64 -19.92
N VAL A 130 -11.94 -6.52 -20.15
CA VAL A 130 -11.13 -7.57 -20.75
C VAL A 130 -10.87 -8.60 -19.67
N ASN A 131 -11.50 -9.77 -19.82
CA ASN A 131 -11.05 -10.98 -19.16
C ASN A 131 -9.55 -11.13 -19.41
N ASP A 132 -8.78 -11.39 -18.35
CA ASP A 132 -7.33 -11.60 -18.33
C ASP A 132 -6.92 -12.83 -19.17
N ASP A 133 -7.23 -12.83 -20.46
CA ASP A 133 -6.83 -13.84 -21.41
C ASP A 133 -5.84 -13.19 -22.38
N TYR A 134 -4.59 -13.66 -22.30
CA TYR A 134 -3.42 -13.21 -23.08
C TYR A 134 -3.65 -13.22 -24.61
N THR A 135 -4.74 -13.85 -25.06
CA THR A 135 -5.18 -13.99 -26.45
C THR A 135 -5.57 -12.66 -27.10
N GLY A 136 -6.05 -11.68 -26.32
CA GLY A 136 -6.53 -10.39 -26.86
C GLY A 136 -5.43 -9.48 -27.45
N VAL A 137 -4.27 -9.43 -26.78
CA VAL A 137 -3.17 -8.51 -27.16
C VAL A 137 -2.46 -8.96 -28.44
N VAL A 138 -2.35 -10.28 -28.65
CA VAL A 138 -1.76 -10.86 -29.87
C VAL A 138 -2.66 -10.62 -31.09
N THR A 139 -3.97 -10.70 -30.92
CA THR A 139 -4.93 -10.48 -32.03
C THR A 139 -4.95 -9.01 -32.49
N LEU A 140 -4.89 -8.06 -31.55
CA LEU A 140 -4.84 -6.63 -31.87
C LEU A 140 -3.53 -6.21 -32.56
N THR A 141 -2.41 -6.87 -32.23
CA THR A 141 -1.12 -6.63 -32.90
C THR A 141 -1.12 -7.23 -34.32
N CYS A 142 -1.73 -8.41 -34.50
CA CYS A 142 -1.81 -9.08 -35.80
C CYS A 142 -2.76 -8.36 -36.79
N LEU A 143 -3.86 -7.76 -36.31
CA LEU A 143 -4.78 -6.99 -37.15
C LEU A 143 -4.17 -5.67 -37.66
N ARG A 144 -3.26 -5.06 -36.87
CA ARG A 144 -2.61 -3.78 -37.22
C ARG A 144 -1.51 -3.92 -38.28
N LEU A 145 -0.96 -5.12 -38.47
CA LEU A 145 0.06 -5.41 -39.48
C LEU A 145 -0.52 -5.90 -40.82
N ARG A 146 -1.84 -6.15 -40.92
CA ARG A 146 -2.51 -6.54 -42.17
C ARG A 146 -3.08 -5.37 -42.98
N VAL A 147 -3.00 -4.14 -42.46
CA VAL A 147 -3.59 -2.93 -43.07
C VAL A 147 -2.51 -1.90 -43.44
N GLN A 148 -1.25 -2.33 -43.51
CA GLN A 148 -0.16 -1.63 -44.19
C GLN A 148 0.40 -2.53 -45.28
#